data_AF-A0A955A954-F1
#
_entry.id   AF-A0A955A954-F1
#
_cell.length_a   1.000
_cell.length_b   1.000
_cell.length_c   1.000
_cell.angle_alpha   90.00
_cell.angle_beta   90.00
_cell.angle_gamma   90.00
#
_symmetry.space_group_name_H-M   'P 1'
#
loop_
_entity.id
_entity.type
_entity.pdbx_description
1 polymer ?
#
loop_
_entity_poly.entity_id
_entity_poly.type
_entity_poly.pdbx_seq_one_letter_code
_entity_poly.pdbx_strand_id
1 'polypeptide(L)'
;FRNTVDQVAAVGTAFMGLSLQCAVCHDHKYDPITQRDFYSMSAFFNNFDGAPETGFRGTTDFKRGLQPPYTDLPSDEQAAELAKLDAELASVEQRLAPLVKRRKAAQAELAPFASAASGEDSPAAAPTNEPTSQAEPKLPAEPKLADEFTDELAAIEKTLAEQTLAALDQAVTAMTAQRDAVKNDREVLLLEIPATLVMKERDEPRAAHIMIRGEYDKPGDEVERNTPGFLPPLVTAGEYPTRMDLAKWLTARDNPLTARVAVNRFWQQLFGVGLVKTSEDFGSQGESPRHPELLDYLALQFIDSGWDVKAIMRSMVLSETYQQTSHASRERYTADPRNRQLARGSRFRLDAEVVRDEVLAVSGLLNCTQFGKSVKPPQPAGLWETVAMPTS
;
A
#
# COMPACT_ATOMS: atom_id res chain seq x y z
N PHE A 1 -15.47 2.01 -8.18
CA PHE A 1 -16.04 2.98 -9.15
C PHE A 1 -15.51 4.39 -8.93
N ARG A 2 -15.88 5.11 -7.86
CA ARG A 2 -15.46 6.51 -7.64
C ARG A 2 -13.94 6.72 -7.69
N ASN A 3 -13.17 5.93 -6.94
CA ASN A 3 -11.70 6.05 -6.93
C ASN A 3 -11.09 5.88 -8.34
N THR A 4 -11.65 4.99 -9.15
CA THR A 4 -11.20 4.76 -10.53
C THR A 4 -11.50 5.97 -11.42
N VAL A 5 -12.68 6.59 -11.26
CA VAL A 5 -13.04 7.83 -11.96
C VAL A 5 -12.07 8.96 -11.59
N ASP A 6 -11.78 9.11 -10.30
CA ASP A 6 -10.85 10.12 -9.80
C ASP A 6 -9.42 9.89 -10.33
N GLN A 7 -8.97 8.64 -10.44
CA GLN A 7 -7.67 8.27 -11.02
C GLN A 7 -7.57 8.63 -12.50
N VAL A 8 -8.60 8.31 -13.31
CA VAL A 8 -8.64 8.68 -14.73
C VAL A 8 -8.64 10.20 -14.90
N ALA A 9 -9.45 10.90 -14.11
CA ALA A 9 -9.49 12.36 -14.12
C ALA A 9 -8.14 12.96 -13.74
N ALA A 10 -7.51 12.46 -12.66
CA ALA A 10 -6.19 12.92 -12.23
C ALA A 10 -5.12 12.69 -13.31
N VAL A 11 -5.11 11.53 -13.96
CA VAL A 11 -4.15 11.25 -15.04
C VAL A 11 -4.42 12.13 -16.28
N GLY A 12 -5.68 12.28 -16.68
CA GLY A 12 -6.07 13.15 -17.79
C GLY A 12 -5.65 14.59 -17.58
N THR A 13 -5.96 15.13 -16.41
CA THR A 13 -5.64 16.51 -16.05
C THR A 13 -4.13 16.70 -15.85
N ALA A 14 -3.50 15.86 -15.02
CA ALA A 14 -2.08 16.02 -14.67
C ALA A 14 -1.12 15.73 -15.84
N PHE A 15 -1.39 14.73 -16.68
CA PHE A 15 -0.45 14.35 -17.73
C PHE A 15 -0.86 14.79 -19.13
N MET A 16 -2.15 15.03 -19.39
CA MET A 16 -2.62 15.40 -20.72
C MET A 16 -3.24 16.81 -20.75
N GLY A 17 -3.49 17.42 -19.59
CA GLY A 17 -4.19 18.70 -19.51
C GLY A 17 -5.59 18.60 -20.11
N LEU A 18 -6.28 17.46 -19.93
CA LEU A 18 -7.61 17.20 -20.51
C LEU A 18 -8.65 17.01 -19.42
N SER A 19 -9.84 17.57 -19.64
CA SER A 19 -11.00 17.42 -18.77
C SER A 19 -11.83 16.18 -19.13
N LEU A 20 -11.39 15.01 -18.65
CA LEU A 20 -12.05 13.73 -18.97
C LEU A 20 -13.39 13.49 -18.24
N GLN A 21 -13.75 14.32 -17.25
CA GLN A 21 -14.81 14.00 -16.30
C GLN A 21 -16.24 14.04 -16.90
N CYS A 22 -16.50 14.86 -17.91
CA CYS A 22 -17.81 14.83 -18.58
C CYS A 22 -18.04 13.49 -19.30
N ALA A 23 -16.97 12.84 -19.75
CA ALA A 23 -17.00 11.55 -20.44
C ALA A 23 -17.46 10.37 -19.55
N VAL A 24 -17.66 10.59 -18.25
CA VAL A 24 -18.25 9.59 -17.34
C VAL A 24 -19.69 9.25 -17.75
N CYS A 25 -20.50 10.26 -18.11
CA CYS A 25 -21.94 10.06 -18.32
C CYS A 25 -22.36 10.09 -19.79
N HIS A 26 -21.61 10.78 -20.65
CA HIS A 26 -21.89 10.98 -22.07
C HIS A 26 -20.59 11.38 -22.79
N ASP A 27 -20.51 11.29 -24.12
CA ASP A 27 -19.34 11.79 -24.86
C ASP A 27 -19.04 13.26 -24.53
N HIS A 28 -17.76 13.61 -24.41
CA HIS A 28 -17.36 14.97 -24.05
C HIS A 28 -17.96 15.99 -25.03
N LYS A 29 -18.48 17.11 -24.49
CA LYS A 29 -19.31 18.03 -25.27
C LYS A 29 -18.56 18.75 -26.39
N TYR A 30 -17.28 19.03 -26.18
CA TYR A 30 -16.50 19.91 -27.06
C TYR A 30 -15.21 19.27 -27.61
N ASP A 31 -14.72 18.24 -26.92
CA ASP A 31 -13.47 17.58 -27.25
C ASP A 31 -13.80 16.18 -27.76
N PRO A 32 -12.97 15.61 -28.67
CA PRO A 32 -13.22 14.31 -29.29
C PRO A 32 -12.94 13.14 -28.31
N ILE A 33 -13.43 13.22 -27.09
CA ILE A 33 -13.31 12.20 -26.04
C ILE A 33 -14.67 11.52 -25.93
N THR A 34 -14.73 10.26 -26.31
CA THR A 34 -15.94 9.45 -26.15
C THR A 34 -16.05 8.91 -24.72
N GLN A 35 -17.26 8.53 -24.32
CA GLN A 35 -17.49 7.77 -23.10
C GLN A 35 -16.67 6.47 -23.11
N ARG A 36 -16.55 5.82 -24.28
CA ARG A 36 -15.73 4.62 -24.44
C ARG A 36 -14.26 4.89 -24.14
N ASP A 37 -13.70 6.01 -24.58
CA ASP A 37 -12.31 6.40 -24.27
C ASP A 37 -12.09 6.52 -22.77
N PHE A 38 -13.03 7.18 -22.05
CA PHE A 38 -12.97 7.31 -20.60
C PHE A 38 -12.94 5.95 -19.90
N TYR A 39 -13.86 5.06 -20.26
CA TYR A 39 -13.94 3.75 -19.61
C TYR A 39 -12.79 2.81 -20.02
N SER A 40 -12.27 2.94 -21.24
CA SER A 40 -11.05 2.23 -21.69
C SER A 40 -9.82 2.67 -20.88
N MET A 41 -9.70 3.96 -20.59
CA MET A 41 -8.69 4.46 -19.66
C MET A 41 -8.92 3.96 -18.23
N SER A 42 -10.18 3.92 -17.78
CA SER A 42 -10.54 3.42 -16.45
C SER A 42 -10.14 1.95 -16.24
N ALA A 43 -10.14 1.14 -17.30
CA ALA A 43 -9.79 -0.27 -17.24
C ALA A 43 -8.33 -0.53 -16.79
N PHE A 44 -7.42 0.44 -16.99
CA PHE A 44 -6.04 0.37 -16.45
C PHE A 44 -6.00 0.43 -14.92
N PHE A 45 -6.95 1.13 -14.31
CA PHE A 45 -7.02 1.39 -12.87
C PHE A 45 -8.07 0.53 -12.15
N ASN A 46 -9.03 -0.05 -12.87
CA ASN A 46 -10.06 -0.94 -12.34
C ASN A 46 -9.52 -2.31 -11.85
N ASN A 47 -8.21 -2.50 -11.88
CA ASN A 47 -7.51 -3.75 -11.60
C ASN A 47 -6.54 -3.64 -10.41
N PHE A 48 -6.87 -2.79 -9.43
CA PHE A 48 -6.08 -2.65 -8.21
C PHE A 48 -6.35 -3.81 -7.24
N ASP A 49 -5.27 -4.45 -6.77
CA ASP A 49 -5.30 -5.55 -5.80
C ASP A 49 -5.26 -5.03 -4.35
N GLY A 50 -6.24 -4.19 -4.00
CA GLY A 50 -6.37 -3.62 -2.65
C GLY A 50 -7.79 -3.74 -2.10
N ALA A 51 -7.90 -3.88 -0.78
CA ALA A 51 -9.17 -3.80 -0.08
C ALA A 51 -9.70 -2.35 -0.07
N PRO A 52 -11.01 -2.12 0.16
CA PRO A 52 -11.52 -0.76 0.38
C PRO A 52 -10.85 -0.08 1.57
N GLU A 53 -10.49 1.20 1.44
CA GLU A 53 -9.89 2.01 2.54
C GLU A 53 -10.88 2.33 3.68
N THR A 54 -12.12 1.85 3.57
CA THR A 54 -13.21 2.06 4.54
C THR A 54 -13.29 0.97 5.61
N GLY A 55 -12.39 -0.02 5.59
CA GLY A 55 -12.32 -1.05 6.61
C GLY A 55 -11.82 -0.49 7.94
N PHE A 56 -12.49 -0.87 9.03
CA PHE A 56 -12.08 -0.55 10.41
C PHE A 56 -10.57 -0.77 10.58
N ARG A 57 -9.90 0.14 11.32
CA ARG A 57 -8.46 0.13 11.66
C ARG A 57 -8.07 -1.07 12.54
N GLY A 58 -8.36 -2.29 12.08
CA GLY A 58 -8.27 -3.53 12.86
C GLY A 58 -7.46 -4.64 12.18
N THR A 59 -6.89 -4.40 10.99
CA THR A 59 -5.97 -5.35 10.37
C THR A 59 -4.56 -5.22 10.94
N THR A 60 -3.85 -6.35 11.00
CA THR A 60 -2.59 -6.61 11.72
C THR A 60 -1.37 -5.78 11.27
N ASP A 61 -1.51 -4.90 10.28
CA ASP A 61 -0.41 -4.07 9.76
C ASP A 61 -0.59 -2.57 10.02
N PHE A 62 -1.29 -2.21 11.10
CA PHE A 62 -1.24 -0.83 11.59
C PHE A 62 0.18 -0.39 12.03
N LYS A 63 1.13 -1.33 12.13
CA LYS A 63 2.50 -1.06 12.56
C LYS A 63 3.17 0.07 11.76
N ARG A 64 2.88 0.20 10.46
CA ARG A 64 3.34 1.32 9.62
C ARG A 64 2.24 2.31 9.22
N GLY A 65 0.97 2.02 9.54
CA GLY A 65 -0.18 2.81 9.10
C GLY A 65 -0.40 2.79 7.58
N LEU A 66 0.14 1.78 6.87
CA LEU A 66 -0.02 1.60 5.43
C LEU A 66 -1.09 0.54 5.17
N GLN A 67 -1.89 0.73 4.12
CA GLN A 67 -2.85 -0.26 3.66
C GLN A 67 -2.28 -1.03 2.47
N PRO A 68 -2.26 -2.38 2.50
CA PRO A 68 -1.87 -3.18 1.34
C PRO A 68 -2.69 -2.84 0.08
N PRO A 69 -2.07 -2.90 -1.11
CA PRO A 69 -0.71 -3.38 -1.38
C PRO A 69 0.35 -2.28 -1.23
N TYR A 70 1.45 -2.63 -0.57
CA TYR A 70 2.69 -1.87 -0.50
C TYR A 70 3.86 -2.81 -0.80
N THR A 71 5.03 -2.25 -1.06
CA THR A 71 6.28 -3.01 -1.20
C THR A 71 7.32 -2.47 -0.24
N ASP A 72 8.07 -3.40 0.36
CA ASP A 72 9.21 -3.09 1.22
C ASP A 72 10.42 -2.70 0.35
N LEU A 73 11.18 -1.71 0.81
CA LEU A 73 12.38 -1.19 0.14
C LEU A 73 13.59 -1.34 1.07
N PRO A 74 14.03 -2.57 1.40
CA PRO A 74 15.16 -2.79 2.29
C PRO A 74 16.48 -2.35 1.63
N SER A 75 17.44 -1.92 2.45
CA SER A 75 18.85 -1.91 2.02
C SER A 75 19.37 -3.33 1.83
N ASP A 76 20.50 -3.49 1.13
CA ASP A 76 21.15 -4.80 0.95
C ASP A 76 21.45 -5.49 2.31
N GLU A 77 21.86 -4.70 3.31
CA GLU A 77 22.12 -5.18 4.68
C GLU A 77 20.82 -5.63 5.37
N GLN A 78 19.75 -4.84 5.27
CA GLN A 78 18.44 -5.19 5.84
C GLN A 78 17.85 -6.44 5.17
N ALA A 79 18.02 -6.57 3.85
CA ALA A 79 17.57 -7.73 3.09
C ALA A 79 18.31 -9.01 3.51
N ALA A 80 19.63 -8.92 3.74
CA ALA A 80 20.42 -10.04 4.22
C ALA A 80 20.03 -10.46 5.64
N GLU A 81 19.82 -9.52 6.56
CA GLU A 81 19.40 -9.83 7.92
C GLU A 81 17.97 -10.38 7.97
N LEU A 82 17.05 -9.85 7.14
CA LEU A 82 15.71 -10.44 6.98
C LEU A 82 15.78 -11.90 6.52
N ALA A 83 16.58 -12.19 5.50
CA ALA A 83 16.72 -13.55 4.97
C ALA A 83 17.27 -14.52 6.03
N LYS A 84 18.19 -14.05 6.87
CA LYS A 84 18.74 -14.82 8.00
C LYS A 84 17.68 -15.09 9.07
N LEU A 85 16.90 -14.06 9.46
CA LEU A 85 15.81 -14.21 10.43
C LEU A 85 14.70 -15.11 9.89
N ASP A 86 14.36 -15.02 8.61
CA ASP A 86 13.40 -15.91 7.94
C ASP A 86 13.88 -17.36 7.97
N ALA A 87 15.17 -17.61 7.69
CA ALA A 87 15.76 -18.95 7.75
C ALA A 87 15.80 -19.51 9.18
N GLU A 88 16.11 -18.68 10.17
CA GLU A 88 16.09 -19.07 11.57
C GLU A 88 14.66 -19.39 12.04
N LEU A 89 13.69 -18.54 11.69
CA LEU A 89 12.28 -18.75 12.03
C LEU A 89 11.77 -20.06 11.43
N ALA A 90 12.04 -20.31 10.14
CA ALA A 90 11.67 -21.56 9.48
C ALA A 90 12.32 -22.79 10.17
N SER A 91 13.59 -22.69 10.57
CA SER A 91 14.30 -23.75 11.31
C SER A 91 13.70 -24.02 12.69
N VAL A 92 13.32 -22.97 13.43
CA VAL A 92 12.65 -23.11 14.73
C VAL A 92 11.26 -23.74 14.55
N GLU A 93 10.47 -23.28 13.59
CA GLU A 93 9.13 -23.81 13.32
C GLU A 93 9.17 -25.29 12.92
N GLN A 94 10.15 -25.68 12.09
CA GLN A 94 10.35 -27.07 11.70
C GLN A 94 10.69 -27.98 12.89
N ARG A 95 11.45 -27.49 13.88
CA ARG A 95 11.77 -28.21 15.12
C ARG A 95 10.62 -28.22 16.12
N LEU A 96 9.82 -27.16 16.17
CA LEU A 96 8.69 -27.01 17.09
C LEU A 96 7.50 -27.90 16.70
N ALA A 97 7.16 -27.98 15.41
CA ALA A 97 6.02 -28.76 14.92
C ALA A 97 5.95 -30.22 15.42
N PRO A 98 7.03 -31.05 15.33
CA PRO A 98 7.00 -32.41 15.84
C PRO A 98 6.90 -32.49 17.37
N LEU A 99 7.48 -31.52 18.10
CA LEU A 99 7.40 -31.46 19.56
C LEU A 99 5.97 -31.18 20.03
N VAL A 100 5.28 -30.23 19.38
CA VAL A 100 3.86 -29.93 19.66
C VAL A 100 2.99 -31.16 19.40
N LYS A 101 3.25 -31.89 18.30
CA LYS A 101 2.54 -33.13 17.98
C LYS A 101 2.79 -34.21 19.04
N ARG A 102 4.05 -34.42 19.45
CA ARG A 102 4.43 -35.39 20.49
C ARG A 102 3.83 -35.04 21.86
N ARG A 103 3.87 -33.77 22.24
CA ARG A 103 3.24 -33.28 23.48
C ARG A 103 1.75 -33.61 23.52
N LYS A 104 1.02 -33.34 22.43
CA LYS A 104 -0.41 -33.66 22.32
C LYS A 104 -0.68 -35.17 22.44
N ALA A 105 0.19 -36.01 21.87
CA ALA A 105 0.08 -37.46 21.99
C ALA A 105 0.36 -37.95 23.43
N ALA A 106 1.45 -37.49 24.06
CA ALA A 106 1.79 -37.82 25.44
C ALA A 106 0.69 -37.37 26.43
N GLN A 107 0.07 -36.22 26.18
CA GLN A 107 -1.08 -35.76 26.97
C GLN A 107 -2.30 -36.69 26.82
N ALA A 108 -2.52 -37.27 25.65
CA ALA A 108 -3.60 -38.23 25.42
C ALA A 108 -3.32 -39.59 26.07
N GLU A 109 -2.06 -40.04 26.09
CA GLU A 109 -1.61 -41.27 26.78
C GLU A 109 -1.79 -41.19 28.30
N LEU A 110 -1.77 -39.98 28.86
CA LEU A 110 -2.02 -39.72 30.28
C LEU A 110 -3.51 -39.72 30.68
N ALA A 111 -4.42 -39.56 29.72
CA ALA A 111 -5.85 -39.45 29.99
C ALA A 111 -6.48 -40.67 30.72
N PRO A 112 -6.13 -41.94 30.39
CA PRO A 112 -6.65 -43.12 31.10
C PRO A 112 -6.22 -43.19 32.58
N PHE A 113 -5.04 -42.66 32.90
CA PHE A 113 -4.51 -42.66 34.27
C PHE A 113 -5.13 -41.55 35.15
N ALA A 114 -5.78 -40.57 34.54
CA ALA A 114 -6.51 -39.52 35.26
C ALA A 114 -7.89 -39.99 35.75
N SER A 115 -8.55 -40.93 35.05
CA SER A 115 -9.86 -41.46 35.44
C SER A 115 -9.82 -42.55 36.51
N ALA A 116 -8.68 -43.20 36.73
CA ALA A 116 -8.52 -44.21 37.78
C ALA A 116 -8.41 -43.62 39.21
N ALA A 117 -8.17 -42.30 39.33
CA ALA A 117 -8.02 -41.61 40.61
C ALA A 117 -9.37 -41.13 41.22
N SER A 118 -10.48 -41.22 40.48
CA SER A 118 -11.83 -40.91 40.99
C SER A 118 -12.63 -42.19 41.21
N GLY A 119 -12.22 -42.98 42.20
CA GLY A 119 -13.10 -44.00 42.80
C GLY A 119 -14.12 -43.34 43.71
N GLU A 120 -15.07 -42.61 43.12
CA GLU A 120 -16.34 -42.30 43.79
C GLU A 120 -17.25 -43.53 43.69
N ASP A 121 -17.81 -43.90 44.85
CA ASP A 121 -18.86 -44.89 45.04
C ASP A 121 -19.93 -44.84 43.94
N SER A 122 -20.35 -46.01 43.45
CA SER A 122 -21.63 -46.15 42.76
C SER A 122 -22.52 -47.19 43.46
N PRO A 123 -23.85 -47.02 43.38
CA PRO A 123 -24.72 -47.20 44.53
C PRO A 123 -25.31 -48.61 44.67
N ALA A 124 -25.81 -48.84 45.88
CA ALA A 124 -26.55 -49.98 46.37
C ALA A 124 -27.59 -50.58 45.39
N ALA A 125 -27.60 -51.91 45.29
CA ALA A 125 -28.73 -52.71 44.84
C ALA A 125 -29.21 -53.63 45.97
N ALA A 126 -30.53 -53.70 46.14
CA ALA A 126 -31.30 -54.28 47.24
C ALA A 126 -31.36 -55.84 47.22
N PRO A 127 -31.86 -56.50 48.29
CA PRO A 127 -31.61 -57.91 48.59
C PRO A 127 -32.64 -58.86 47.96
N THR A 128 -32.24 -60.11 47.69
CA THR A 128 -33.16 -61.23 47.50
C THR A 128 -32.63 -62.50 48.18
N ASN A 129 -33.57 -63.25 48.78
CA ASN A 129 -33.36 -64.40 49.67
C ASN A 129 -33.12 -65.74 48.93
N GLU A 130 -32.18 -66.53 49.48
CA GLU A 130 -32.12 -68.02 49.64
C GLU A 130 -32.27 -68.98 48.43
N PRO A 131 -31.81 -70.26 48.51
CA PRO A 131 -31.20 -70.97 49.65
C PRO A 131 -29.83 -71.66 49.36
N THR A 132 -29.25 -72.13 50.46
CA THR A 132 -28.03 -72.93 50.62
C THR A 132 -27.98 -74.22 49.79
N SER A 133 -26.80 -74.50 49.21
CA SER A 133 -26.36 -75.85 48.85
C SER A 133 -24.85 -76.00 49.04
N GLN A 134 -24.51 -76.76 50.08
CA GLN A 134 -23.37 -77.64 50.33
C GLN A 134 -21.96 -77.28 49.80
N ALA A 135 -21.05 -77.29 50.77
CA ALA A 135 -19.63 -77.04 50.66
C ALA A 135 -18.87 -78.13 49.89
N GLU A 136 -18.06 -77.68 48.93
CA GLU A 136 -16.83 -78.37 48.51
C GLU A 136 -15.63 -77.67 49.17
N PRO A 137 -14.57 -78.39 49.57
CA PRO A 137 -13.41 -77.78 50.21
C PRO A 137 -12.59 -77.01 49.17
N LYS A 138 -12.63 -75.68 49.27
CA LYS A 138 -11.77 -74.76 48.51
C LYS A 138 -10.31 -74.99 48.92
N LEU A 139 -9.43 -75.30 47.96
CA LEU A 139 -7.98 -75.22 48.17
C LEU A 139 -7.60 -73.82 48.69
N PRO A 140 -6.54 -73.69 49.52
CA PRO A 140 -6.07 -72.38 49.96
C PRO A 140 -5.75 -71.54 48.73
N ALA A 141 -6.34 -70.34 48.66
CA ALA A 141 -6.08 -69.39 47.60
C ALA A 141 -4.57 -69.10 47.55
N GLU A 142 -3.97 -69.27 46.37
CA GLU A 142 -2.64 -68.75 46.08
C GLU A 142 -2.62 -67.24 46.40
N PRO A 143 -1.53 -66.71 46.97
CA PRO A 143 -1.44 -65.29 47.28
C PRO A 143 -1.57 -64.48 45.98
N LYS A 144 -2.24 -63.32 46.06
CA LYS A 144 -2.49 -62.34 44.99
C LYS A 144 -1.21 -61.66 44.47
N LEU A 145 -0.19 -62.43 44.12
CA LEU A 145 1.05 -61.89 43.57
C LEU A 145 0.79 -61.19 42.21
N ALA A 146 -0.15 -61.70 41.41
CA ALA A 146 -0.43 -61.16 40.08
C ALA A 146 -0.99 -59.73 40.09
N ASP A 147 -1.81 -59.36 41.08
CA ASP A 147 -2.44 -58.04 41.18
C ASP A 147 -1.45 -56.95 41.64
N GLU A 148 -0.52 -57.30 42.55
CA GLU A 148 0.52 -56.36 43.05
C GLU A 148 1.53 -55.97 41.95
N PHE A 149 1.92 -56.92 41.08
CA PHE A 149 2.81 -56.60 39.95
C PHE A 149 2.14 -55.74 38.87
N THR A 150 0.81 -55.85 38.68
CA THR A 150 0.08 -55.02 37.72
C THR A 150 -0.09 -53.57 38.17
N ASP A 151 -0.27 -53.35 39.48
CA ASP A 151 -0.39 -52.00 40.04
C ASP A 151 0.96 -51.26 40.05
N GLU A 152 2.06 -51.97 40.36
CA GLU A 152 3.41 -51.40 40.26
C GLU A 152 3.78 -51.03 38.82
N LEU A 153 3.45 -51.88 37.84
CA LEU A 153 3.65 -51.58 36.42
C LEU A 153 2.85 -50.35 35.96
N ALA A 154 1.57 -50.25 36.33
CA ALA A 154 0.73 -49.10 36.00
C ALA A 154 1.24 -47.80 36.64
N ALA A 155 1.78 -47.87 37.86
CA ALA A 155 2.39 -46.73 38.53
C ALA A 155 3.70 -46.26 37.84
N ILE A 156 4.52 -47.21 37.37
CA ILE A 156 5.73 -46.92 36.59
C ILE A 156 5.38 -46.29 35.23
N GLU A 157 4.41 -46.85 34.52
CA GLU A 157 3.93 -46.31 33.23
C GLU A 157 3.38 -44.89 33.37
N LYS A 158 2.57 -44.64 34.40
CA LYS A 158 2.07 -43.30 34.72
C LYS A 158 3.21 -42.34 35.01
N THR A 159 4.16 -42.72 35.87
CA THR A 159 5.30 -41.87 36.23
C THR A 159 6.16 -41.51 35.00
N LEU A 160 6.39 -42.49 34.13
CA LEU A 160 7.15 -42.28 32.89
C LEU A 160 6.40 -41.35 31.91
N ALA A 161 5.08 -41.50 31.80
CA ALA A 161 4.24 -40.64 30.98
C ALA A 161 4.24 -39.19 31.50
N GLU A 162 4.12 -38.98 32.82
CA GLU A 162 4.19 -37.67 33.47
C GLU A 162 5.55 -36.99 33.24
N GLN A 163 6.65 -37.73 33.42
CA GLN A 163 8.01 -37.24 33.15
C GLN A 163 8.21 -36.88 31.67
N THR A 164 7.67 -37.70 30.76
CA THR A 164 7.74 -37.46 29.31
C THR A 164 6.94 -36.21 28.92
N LEU A 165 5.74 -36.03 29.45
CA LEU A 165 4.92 -34.85 29.20
C LEU A 165 5.60 -33.59 29.75
N ALA A 166 6.14 -33.63 30.97
CA ALA A 166 6.85 -32.50 31.57
C ALA A 166 8.10 -32.09 30.74
N ALA A 167 8.87 -33.07 30.25
CA ALA A 167 10.01 -32.81 29.38
C ALA A 167 9.58 -32.20 28.03
N LEU A 168 8.48 -32.68 27.45
CA LEU A 168 7.91 -32.12 26.22
C LEU A 168 7.34 -30.71 26.42
N ASP A 169 6.69 -30.45 27.56
CA ASP A 169 6.21 -29.11 27.93
C ASP A 169 7.36 -28.11 28.03
N GLN A 170 8.45 -28.49 28.69
CA GLN A 170 9.65 -27.64 28.80
C GLN A 170 10.27 -27.38 27.43
N ALA A 171 10.40 -28.41 26.58
CA ALA A 171 10.96 -28.29 25.23
C ALA A 171 10.08 -27.42 24.31
N VAL A 172 8.75 -27.62 24.33
CA VAL A 172 7.80 -26.81 23.57
C VAL A 172 7.82 -25.36 24.05
N THR A 173 7.85 -25.12 25.36
CA THR A 173 7.92 -23.76 25.93
C THR A 173 9.20 -23.04 25.48
N ALA A 174 10.34 -23.71 25.57
CA ALA A 174 11.63 -23.15 25.14
C ALA A 174 11.66 -22.83 23.64
N MET A 175 11.21 -23.75 22.79
CA MET A 175 11.16 -23.53 21.33
C MET A 175 10.13 -22.48 20.92
N THR A 176 9.01 -22.39 21.64
CA THR A 176 7.99 -21.34 21.44
C THR A 176 8.59 -19.97 21.78
N ALA A 177 9.31 -19.85 22.90
CA ALA A 177 10.00 -18.62 23.28
C ALA A 177 11.08 -18.23 22.24
N GLN A 178 11.85 -19.20 21.72
CA GLN A 178 12.82 -18.93 20.65
C GLN A 178 12.13 -18.42 19.37
N ARG A 179 11.03 -19.08 18.94
CA ARG A 179 10.26 -18.65 17.77
C ARG A 179 9.76 -17.22 17.94
N ASP A 180 9.21 -16.92 19.12
CA ASP A 180 8.64 -15.60 19.39
C ASP A 180 9.70 -14.51 19.47
N ALA A 181 10.90 -14.81 19.97
CA ALA A 181 12.04 -13.90 19.94
C ALA A 181 12.48 -13.58 18.51
N VAL A 182 12.73 -14.60 17.68
CA VAL A 182 13.13 -14.41 16.26
C VAL A 182 12.04 -13.68 15.49
N LYS A 183 10.77 -14.01 15.73
CA LYS A 183 9.64 -13.31 15.13
C LYS A 183 9.58 -11.85 15.55
N ASN A 184 9.83 -11.54 16.82
CA ASN A 184 9.88 -10.17 17.31
C ASN A 184 11.03 -9.39 16.65
N ASP A 185 12.23 -9.97 16.57
CA ASP A 185 13.39 -9.33 15.93
C ASP A 185 13.12 -9.04 14.45
N ARG A 186 12.49 -9.99 13.76
CA ARG A 186 12.02 -9.80 12.38
C ARG A 186 10.99 -8.67 12.27
N GLU A 187 10.04 -8.59 13.18
CA GLU A 187 9.02 -7.54 13.19
C GLU A 187 9.61 -6.15 13.49
N VAL A 188 10.62 -6.07 14.35
CA VAL A 188 11.38 -4.83 14.62
C VAL A 188 12.14 -4.40 13.38
N LEU A 189 12.85 -5.32 12.71
CA LEU A 189 13.58 -5.00 11.49
C LEU A 189 12.65 -4.52 10.37
N LEU A 190 11.47 -5.14 10.22
CA LEU A 190 10.46 -4.68 9.27
C LEU A 190 10.02 -3.24 9.58
N LEU A 191 9.84 -2.86 10.84
CA LEU A 191 9.47 -1.48 11.19
C LEU A 191 10.52 -0.44 10.78
N GLU A 192 11.80 -0.83 10.65
CA GLU A 192 12.88 0.03 10.21
C GLU A 192 13.02 0.10 8.68
N ILE A 193 12.50 -0.89 7.96
CA ILE A 193 12.53 -0.93 6.50
C ILE A 193 11.48 0.05 5.94
N PRO A 194 11.89 1.01 5.09
CA PRO A 194 10.95 1.87 4.38
C PRO A 194 10.01 1.03 3.51
N ALA A 195 8.74 1.41 3.47
CA ALA A 195 7.75 0.80 2.59
C ALA A 195 7.03 1.89 1.79
N THR A 196 6.60 1.54 0.58
CA THR A 196 5.85 2.44 -0.29
C THR A 196 4.59 1.76 -0.82
N LEU A 197 3.50 2.51 -0.92
CA LEU A 197 2.26 2.04 -1.54
C LEU A 197 2.52 1.76 -3.01
N VAL A 198 1.96 0.67 -3.52
CA VAL A 198 2.08 0.28 -4.93
C VAL A 198 0.70 0.07 -5.52
N MET A 199 0.53 0.37 -6.81
CA MET A 199 -0.65 -0.13 -7.53
C MET A 199 -0.31 -1.52 -8.06
N LYS A 200 -0.57 -2.56 -7.25
CA LYS A 200 -0.43 -3.97 -7.68
C LYS A 200 -1.62 -4.36 -8.57
N GLU A 201 -1.36 -5.04 -9.69
CA GLU A 201 -2.42 -5.65 -10.50
C GLU A 201 -2.96 -6.92 -9.83
N ARG A 202 -4.24 -7.19 -10.04
CA ARG A 202 -4.87 -8.46 -9.66
C ARG A 202 -4.37 -9.59 -10.56
N ASP A 203 -4.26 -10.80 -10.01
CA ASP A 203 -3.93 -12.00 -10.80
C ASP A 203 -5.02 -12.28 -11.85
N GLU A 204 -6.28 -12.06 -11.50
CA GLU A 204 -7.42 -12.11 -12.39
C GLU A 204 -7.97 -10.69 -12.66
N PRO A 205 -7.82 -10.16 -13.89
CA PRO A 205 -8.36 -8.87 -14.27
C PRO A 205 -9.89 -8.83 -14.17
N ARG A 206 -10.41 -7.72 -13.66
CA ARG A 206 -11.83 -7.39 -13.69
C ARG A 206 -12.18 -6.77 -15.04
N ALA A 207 -13.24 -7.30 -15.66
CA ALA A 207 -13.88 -6.67 -16.80
C ALA A 207 -14.27 -5.23 -16.47
N ALA A 208 -14.04 -4.33 -17.42
CA ALA A 208 -14.45 -2.93 -17.33
C ALA A 208 -15.63 -2.70 -18.27
N HIS A 209 -16.63 -1.97 -17.79
CA HIS A 209 -17.85 -1.68 -18.56
C HIS A 209 -18.06 -0.17 -18.65
N ILE A 210 -18.66 0.26 -19.75
CA ILE A 210 -19.25 1.60 -19.83
C ILE A 210 -20.42 1.66 -18.85
N MET A 211 -20.49 2.68 -17.99
CA MET A 211 -21.68 2.88 -17.15
C MET A 211 -22.71 3.74 -17.86
N ILE A 212 -23.92 3.21 -18.00
CA ILE A 212 -25.02 3.91 -18.66
C ILE A 212 -25.32 5.17 -17.84
N ARG A 213 -25.11 6.35 -18.45
CA ARG A 213 -25.23 7.67 -17.79
C ARG A 213 -24.34 7.84 -16.55
N GLY A 214 -23.26 7.08 -16.42
CA GLY A 214 -22.35 7.14 -15.28
C GLY A 214 -22.88 6.43 -14.02
N GLU A 215 -24.00 5.71 -14.10
CA GLU A 215 -24.59 5.00 -12.96
C GLU A 215 -23.84 3.70 -12.66
N TYR A 216 -23.23 3.61 -11.47
CA TYR A 216 -22.31 2.52 -11.10
C TYR A 216 -22.94 1.12 -11.08
N ASP A 217 -24.27 1.04 -10.97
CA ASP A 217 -25.08 -0.18 -10.93
C ASP A 217 -25.71 -0.54 -12.29
N LYS A 218 -25.43 0.25 -13.35
CA LYS A 218 -25.91 0.01 -14.72
C LYS A 218 -24.76 -0.18 -15.71
N PRO A 219 -24.08 -1.34 -15.69
CA PRO A 219 -23.07 -1.66 -16.68
C PRO A 219 -23.71 -1.84 -18.07
N GLY A 220 -23.09 -1.26 -19.08
CA GLY A 220 -23.34 -1.49 -20.49
C GLY A 220 -22.22 -2.34 -21.11
N ASP A 221 -21.84 -2.00 -22.34
CA ASP A 221 -20.82 -2.71 -23.10
C ASP A 221 -19.49 -2.83 -22.33
N GLU A 222 -18.86 -4.00 -22.45
CA GLU A 222 -17.50 -4.21 -21.99
C GLU A 222 -16.50 -3.40 -22.83
N VAL A 223 -15.43 -2.94 -22.20
CA VAL A 223 -14.34 -2.20 -22.82
C VAL A 223 -12.99 -2.76 -22.40
N GLU A 224 -12.06 -2.73 -23.33
CA GLU A 224 -10.67 -3.09 -23.10
C GLU A 224 -9.84 -1.87 -22.69
N ARG A 225 -8.64 -2.13 -22.16
CA ARG A 225 -7.67 -1.08 -21.82
C ARG A 225 -7.20 -0.38 -23.10
N ASN A 226 -7.46 0.91 -23.23
CA ASN A 226 -6.98 1.69 -24.36
C ASN A 226 -6.88 3.19 -24.04
N THR A 227 -6.20 3.93 -24.90
CA THR A 227 -6.06 5.39 -24.82
C THR A 227 -7.11 6.10 -25.69
N PRO A 228 -7.35 7.41 -25.51
CA PRO A 228 -8.35 8.12 -26.29
C PRO A 228 -8.04 8.11 -27.79
N GLY A 229 -9.03 7.75 -28.62
CA GLY A 229 -8.82 7.46 -30.05
C GLY A 229 -8.37 8.63 -30.93
N PHE A 230 -8.46 9.87 -30.46
CA PHE A 230 -7.96 11.05 -31.17
C PHE A 230 -6.46 11.32 -30.94
N LEU A 231 -5.85 10.62 -29.99
CA LEU A 231 -4.41 10.64 -29.71
C LEU A 231 -3.72 9.47 -30.41
N PRO A 232 -2.36 9.47 -30.49
CA PRO A 232 -1.64 8.34 -31.07
C PRO A 232 -2.08 7.00 -30.44
N PRO A 233 -2.17 5.92 -31.25
CA PRO A 233 -2.61 4.64 -30.74
C PRO A 233 -1.64 4.10 -29.69
N LEU A 234 -2.18 3.39 -28.69
CA LEU A 234 -1.37 2.69 -27.70
C LEU A 234 -0.60 1.54 -28.34
N VAL A 235 0.70 1.45 -28.05
CA VAL A 235 1.55 0.31 -28.44
C VAL A 235 1.69 -0.61 -27.23
N THR A 236 1.25 -1.86 -27.38
CA THR A 236 1.38 -2.91 -26.35
C THR A 236 2.60 -3.79 -26.60
N ALA A 237 3.32 -4.16 -25.53
CA ALA A 237 4.41 -5.11 -25.59
C ALA A 237 3.97 -6.58 -25.41
N GLY A 238 2.73 -6.80 -24.96
CA GLY A 238 2.19 -8.14 -24.66
C GLY A 238 0.78 -8.36 -25.20
N GLU A 239 0.17 -9.46 -24.79
CA GLU A 239 -1.19 -9.86 -25.21
C GLU A 239 -2.25 -8.83 -24.77
N TYR A 240 -2.06 -8.20 -23.61
CA TYR A 240 -2.96 -7.19 -23.07
C TYR A 240 -2.21 -5.92 -22.66
N PRO A 241 -2.77 -4.72 -22.87
CA PRO A 241 -2.15 -3.48 -22.44
C PRO A 241 -2.00 -3.38 -20.92
N THR A 242 -0.82 -2.96 -20.46
CA THR A 242 -0.48 -2.81 -19.05
C THR A 242 -0.42 -1.35 -18.63
N ARG A 243 -0.43 -1.07 -17.31
CA ARG A 243 -0.14 0.29 -16.80
C ARG A 243 1.25 0.80 -17.21
N MET A 244 2.21 -0.11 -17.44
CA MET A 244 3.53 0.26 -17.96
C MET A 244 3.45 0.71 -19.42
N ASP A 245 2.61 0.10 -20.24
CA ASP A 245 2.39 0.54 -21.63
C ASP A 245 1.71 1.92 -21.66
N LEU A 246 0.73 2.16 -20.78
CA LEU A 246 0.13 3.49 -20.61
C LEU A 246 1.18 4.53 -20.20
N ALA A 247 2.07 4.21 -19.25
CA ALA A 247 3.12 5.11 -18.80
C ALA A 247 4.12 5.45 -19.93
N LYS A 248 4.52 4.45 -20.72
CA LYS A 248 5.38 4.64 -21.90
C LYS A 248 4.69 5.47 -22.98
N TRP A 249 3.38 5.28 -23.17
CA TRP A 249 2.59 6.04 -24.14
C TRP A 249 2.42 7.52 -23.72
N LEU A 250 2.23 7.80 -22.43
CA LEU A 250 2.17 9.17 -21.92
C LEU A 250 3.48 9.92 -22.19
N THR A 251 4.62 9.25 -22.05
CA THR A 251 5.95 9.85 -22.26
C THR A 251 6.53 9.60 -23.64
N ALA A 252 5.74 9.06 -24.56
CA ALA A 252 6.16 8.80 -25.94
C ALA A 252 6.41 10.13 -26.67
N ARG A 253 7.41 10.13 -27.57
CA ARG A 253 7.81 11.33 -28.32
C ARG A 253 6.68 11.89 -29.19
N ASP A 254 5.84 11.01 -29.72
CA ASP A 254 4.70 11.34 -30.56
C ASP A 254 3.45 11.74 -29.77
N ASN A 255 3.44 11.58 -28.43
CA ASN A 255 2.38 12.10 -27.58
C ASN A 255 2.43 13.64 -27.57
N PRO A 256 1.38 14.34 -28.06
CA PRO A 256 1.45 15.78 -28.22
C PRO A 256 1.22 16.55 -26.91
N LEU A 257 0.75 15.92 -25.83
CA LEU A 257 0.24 16.66 -24.67
C LEU A 257 1.23 16.68 -23.51
N THR A 258 1.80 15.54 -23.14
CA THR A 258 2.47 15.42 -21.84
C THR A 258 3.66 16.35 -21.64
N ALA A 259 4.53 16.48 -22.63
CA ALA A 259 5.65 17.41 -22.55
C ALA A 259 5.19 18.89 -22.53
N ARG A 260 4.19 19.24 -23.34
CA ARG A 260 3.63 20.61 -23.39
C ARG A 260 2.98 20.99 -22.06
N VAL A 261 2.20 20.09 -21.49
CA VAL A 261 1.52 20.28 -20.21
C VAL A 261 2.54 20.44 -19.07
N ALA A 262 3.55 19.56 -19.00
CA ALA A 262 4.60 19.63 -17.99
C ALA A 262 5.38 20.96 -18.08
N VAL A 263 5.87 21.31 -19.27
CA VAL A 263 6.61 22.56 -19.52
C VAL A 263 5.76 23.78 -19.20
N ASN A 264 4.47 23.76 -19.55
CA ASN A 264 3.57 24.87 -19.23
C ASN A 264 3.41 25.07 -17.72
N ARG A 265 3.37 24.00 -16.93
CA ARG A 265 3.33 24.09 -15.46
C ARG A 265 4.65 24.57 -14.88
N PHE A 266 5.80 24.11 -15.39
CA PHE A 266 7.11 24.66 -14.99
C PHE A 266 7.23 26.15 -15.32
N TRP A 267 6.77 26.53 -16.52
CA TRP A 267 6.68 27.92 -16.92
C TRP A 267 5.78 28.71 -15.99
N GLN A 268 4.58 28.20 -15.67
CA GLN A 268 3.67 28.86 -14.73
C GLN A 268 4.30 29.04 -13.35
N GLN A 269 5.06 28.07 -12.85
CA GLN A 269 5.73 28.16 -11.55
C GLN A 269 6.78 29.28 -11.52
N LEU A 270 7.50 29.48 -12.62
CA LEU A 270 8.56 30.50 -12.72
C LEU A 270 8.05 31.89 -13.12
N PHE A 271 7.03 31.95 -13.97
CA PHE A 271 6.53 33.20 -14.56
C PHE A 271 5.14 33.60 -14.02
N GLY A 272 4.57 32.82 -13.09
CA GLY A 272 3.26 33.03 -12.45
C GLY A 272 2.05 32.62 -13.30
N VAL A 273 2.16 32.67 -14.63
CA VAL A 273 1.10 32.27 -15.56
C VAL A 273 1.70 31.42 -16.67
N GLY A 274 1.09 30.26 -16.96
CA GLY A 274 1.50 29.38 -18.05
C GLY A 274 1.38 30.04 -19.43
N LEU A 275 2.13 29.56 -20.41
CA LEU A 275 1.98 29.91 -21.83
C LEU A 275 0.53 29.66 -22.29
N VAL A 276 -0.03 28.52 -21.87
CA VAL A 276 -1.46 28.21 -21.79
C VAL A 276 -1.92 28.60 -20.38
N LYS A 277 -2.86 29.54 -20.28
CA LYS A 277 -3.32 30.04 -18.97
C LYS A 277 -4.11 28.98 -18.20
N THR A 278 -4.89 28.20 -18.93
CA THR A 278 -5.70 27.08 -18.42
C THR A 278 -4.82 25.85 -18.31
N SER A 279 -3.94 25.80 -17.31
CA SER A 279 -2.95 24.71 -17.20
C SER A 279 -3.53 23.31 -17.06
N GLU A 280 -4.80 23.22 -16.66
CA GLU A 280 -5.56 21.98 -16.51
C GLU A 280 -6.47 21.67 -17.72
N ASP A 281 -6.49 22.54 -18.73
CA ASP A 281 -7.30 22.39 -19.94
C ASP A 281 -6.57 22.92 -21.19
N PHE A 282 -6.03 21.98 -21.96
CA PHE A 282 -5.41 22.14 -23.29
C PHE A 282 -6.39 21.76 -24.41
N GLY A 283 -7.63 21.38 -24.06
CA GLY A 283 -8.69 21.08 -25.01
C GLY A 283 -9.29 22.36 -25.61
N SER A 284 -10.42 22.19 -26.28
CA SER A 284 -11.15 23.25 -26.97
C SER A 284 -11.72 24.33 -26.03
N GLN A 285 -11.87 24.03 -24.74
CA GLN A 285 -12.31 25.01 -23.72
C GLN A 285 -11.13 25.75 -23.07
N GLY A 286 -9.90 25.31 -23.31
CA GLY A 286 -8.68 25.97 -22.88
C GLY A 286 -8.36 27.26 -23.62
N GLU A 287 -7.53 28.12 -23.02
CA GLU A 287 -6.96 29.28 -23.70
C GLU A 287 -5.81 28.84 -24.60
N SER A 288 -5.81 29.22 -25.88
CA SER A 288 -4.69 28.93 -26.78
C SER A 288 -3.36 29.47 -26.24
N PRO A 289 -2.23 28.77 -26.48
CA PRO A 289 -0.92 29.21 -26.02
C PRO A 289 -0.60 30.59 -26.59
N ARG A 290 -0.12 31.50 -25.73
CA ARG A 290 0.27 32.87 -26.15
C ARG A 290 1.48 32.88 -27.08
N HIS A 291 2.39 31.94 -26.89
CA HIS A 291 3.62 31.77 -27.66
C HIS A 291 3.72 30.29 -28.06
N PRO A 292 3.02 29.86 -29.13
CA PRO A 292 2.94 28.45 -29.51
C PRO A 292 4.29 27.87 -29.91
N GLU A 293 5.13 28.60 -30.66
CA GLU A 293 6.44 28.08 -31.06
C GLU A 293 7.37 27.90 -29.85
N LEU A 294 7.26 28.79 -28.84
CA LEU A 294 8.03 28.65 -27.60
C LEU A 294 7.61 27.43 -26.79
N LEU A 295 6.30 27.15 -26.71
CA LEU A 295 5.79 25.97 -26.04
C LEU A 295 6.32 24.70 -26.72
N ASP A 296 6.26 24.64 -28.05
CA ASP A 296 6.75 23.51 -28.83
C ASP A 296 8.27 23.34 -28.68
N TYR A 297 9.02 24.44 -28.76
CA TYR A 297 10.47 24.44 -28.57
C TYR A 297 10.87 23.86 -27.20
N LEU A 298 10.24 24.34 -26.13
CA LEU A 298 10.54 23.88 -24.77
C LEU A 298 10.08 22.43 -24.55
N ALA A 299 8.94 22.01 -25.11
CA ALA A 299 8.46 20.64 -25.03
C ALA A 299 9.41 19.67 -25.74
N LEU A 300 9.88 20.00 -26.94
CA LEU A 300 10.88 19.22 -27.67
C LEU A 300 12.21 19.16 -26.92
N GLN A 301 12.69 20.30 -26.41
CA GLN A 301 13.91 20.34 -25.59
C GLN A 301 13.80 19.45 -24.35
N PHE A 302 12.63 19.40 -23.70
CA PHE A 302 12.39 18.58 -22.53
C PHE A 302 12.37 17.07 -22.87
N ILE A 303 11.80 16.69 -24.01
CA ILE A 303 11.85 15.30 -24.50
C ILE A 303 13.29 14.92 -24.89
N ASP A 304 13.97 15.77 -25.65
CA ASP A 304 15.32 15.52 -26.18
C ASP A 304 16.39 15.45 -25.08
N SER A 305 16.16 16.10 -23.94
CA SER A 305 17.02 15.98 -22.76
C SER A 305 16.84 14.66 -22.00
N GLY A 306 15.89 13.81 -22.40
CA GLY A 306 15.51 12.62 -21.66
C GLY A 306 14.66 12.93 -20.43
N TRP A 307 13.78 13.95 -20.52
CA TRP A 307 12.92 14.41 -19.42
C TRP A 307 13.68 15.00 -18.23
N ASP A 308 14.84 15.62 -18.48
CA ASP A 308 15.63 16.28 -17.42
C ASP A 308 14.97 17.60 -16.98
N VAL A 309 14.30 17.52 -15.82
CA VAL A 309 13.63 18.66 -15.18
C VAL A 309 14.63 19.76 -14.79
N LYS A 310 15.84 19.41 -14.34
CA LYS A 310 16.85 20.42 -13.96
C LYS A 310 17.36 21.17 -15.17
N ALA A 311 17.55 20.48 -16.30
CA ALA A 311 17.98 21.10 -17.54
C ALA A 311 16.95 22.11 -18.06
N ILE A 312 15.66 21.76 -18.09
CA ILE A 312 14.61 22.68 -18.57
C ILE A 312 14.41 23.85 -17.61
N MET A 313 14.42 23.61 -16.30
CA MET A 313 14.33 24.66 -15.28
C MET A 313 15.52 25.62 -15.40
N ARG A 314 16.73 25.10 -15.56
CA ARG A 314 17.95 25.90 -15.79
C ARG A 314 17.82 26.77 -17.04
N SER A 315 17.33 26.20 -18.14
CA SER A 315 17.12 26.93 -19.40
C SER A 315 16.16 28.11 -19.21
N MET A 316 15.07 27.93 -18.46
CA MET A 316 14.12 28.99 -18.16
C MET A 316 14.70 30.05 -17.23
N VAL A 317 15.33 29.69 -16.11
CA VAL A 317 15.83 30.67 -15.13
C VAL A 317 17.09 31.43 -15.58
N LEU A 318 17.83 30.88 -16.54
CA LEU A 318 18.95 31.57 -17.18
C LEU A 318 18.55 32.38 -18.42
N SER A 319 17.27 32.38 -18.80
CA SER A 319 16.78 33.20 -19.91
C SER A 319 16.80 34.69 -19.56
N GLU A 320 17.03 35.54 -20.56
CA GLU A 320 16.87 36.99 -20.41
C GLU A 320 15.47 37.33 -19.91
N THR A 321 14.45 36.60 -20.37
CA THR A 321 13.05 36.78 -19.99
C THR A 321 12.84 36.65 -18.49
N TYR A 322 13.41 35.63 -17.85
CA TYR A 322 13.30 35.40 -16.41
C TYR A 322 14.10 36.42 -15.60
N GLN A 323 15.26 36.85 -16.11
CA GLN A 323 16.15 37.79 -15.46
C GLN A 323 15.70 39.26 -15.57
N GLN A 324 14.62 39.54 -16.31
CA GLN A 324 14.07 40.89 -16.40
C GLN A 324 13.69 41.47 -15.03
N THR A 325 13.89 42.77 -14.87
CA THR A 325 13.35 43.48 -13.70
C THR A 325 11.83 43.53 -13.73
N SER A 326 11.20 43.37 -12.56
CA SER A 326 9.75 43.57 -12.38
C SER A 326 9.35 45.05 -12.33
N HIS A 327 10.34 45.95 -12.17
CA HIS A 327 10.13 47.39 -12.24
C HIS A 327 10.00 47.84 -13.71
N ALA A 328 8.84 48.35 -14.10
CA ALA A 328 8.56 48.74 -15.48
C ALA A 328 7.87 50.12 -15.55
N SER A 329 8.04 50.81 -16.69
CA SER A 329 7.39 52.10 -16.94
C SER A 329 5.86 51.95 -17.05
N ARG A 330 5.14 53.06 -16.84
CA ARG A 330 3.68 53.11 -17.00
C ARG A 330 3.23 52.64 -18.38
N GLU A 331 3.99 52.98 -19.42
CA GLU A 331 3.73 52.55 -20.79
C GLU A 331 3.75 51.03 -20.93
N ARG A 332 4.80 50.34 -20.43
CA ARG A 332 4.89 48.87 -20.46
C ARG A 332 3.76 48.19 -19.68
N TYR A 333 3.37 48.75 -18.53
CA TYR A 333 2.22 48.26 -17.78
C TYR A 333 0.90 48.43 -18.53
N THR A 334 0.77 49.48 -19.34
CA THR A 334 -0.44 49.75 -20.11
C THR A 334 -0.51 48.85 -21.35
N ALA A 335 0.63 48.63 -22.01
CA ALA A 335 0.74 47.76 -23.19
C ALA A 335 0.59 46.27 -22.86
N ASP A 336 1.06 45.83 -21.68
CA ASP A 336 0.91 44.46 -21.21
C ASP A 336 0.47 44.37 -19.73
N PRO A 337 -0.80 44.69 -19.42
CA PRO A 337 -1.29 44.75 -18.05
C PRO A 337 -1.14 43.43 -17.28
N ARG A 338 -1.29 42.30 -17.99
CA ARG A 338 -1.25 40.95 -17.40
C ARG A 338 0.10 40.24 -17.56
N ASN A 339 1.12 40.95 -18.04
CA ASN A 339 2.45 40.40 -18.34
C ASN A 339 2.45 39.16 -19.26
N ARG A 340 1.49 39.06 -20.18
CA ARG A 340 1.34 37.90 -21.09
C ARG A 340 2.31 37.95 -22.27
N GLN A 341 2.84 39.13 -22.59
CA GLN A 341 3.92 39.34 -23.55
C GLN A 341 5.30 39.34 -22.88
N LEU A 342 5.34 39.17 -21.55
CA LEU A 342 6.57 39.10 -20.77
C LEU A 342 7.41 40.39 -20.91
N ALA A 343 6.74 41.55 -20.97
CA ALA A 343 7.38 42.85 -21.14
C ALA A 343 8.22 43.32 -19.92
N ARG A 344 8.15 42.55 -18.83
CA ARG A 344 8.85 42.76 -17.56
C ARG A 344 8.97 41.43 -16.80
N GLY A 345 9.80 41.42 -15.75
CA GLY A 345 9.89 40.31 -14.81
C GLY A 345 8.55 40.05 -14.11
N SER A 346 8.19 38.77 -13.99
CA SER A 346 6.95 38.38 -13.33
C SER A 346 6.95 38.68 -11.83
N ARG A 347 5.79 39.05 -11.31
CA ARG A 347 5.55 39.23 -9.87
C ARG A 347 4.44 38.28 -9.46
N PHE A 348 4.75 37.39 -8.52
CA PHE A 348 3.80 36.44 -7.97
C PHE A 348 3.96 36.38 -6.45
N ARG A 349 2.94 35.84 -5.79
CA ARG A 349 2.96 35.63 -4.35
C ARG A 349 3.74 34.34 -4.07
N LEU A 350 4.62 34.38 -3.07
CA LEU A 350 5.29 33.17 -2.59
C LEU A 350 4.32 32.34 -1.75
N ASP A 351 4.37 31.03 -1.93
CA ASP A 351 3.61 30.08 -1.12
C ASP A 351 4.19 30.01 0.31
N ALA A 352 3.41 29.50 1.26
CA ALA A 352 3.77 29.49 2.67
C ALA A 352 5.08 28.73 2.93
N GLU A 353 5.29 27.65 2.19
CA GLU A 353 6.48 26.80 2.22
C GLU A 353 7.72 27.58 1.76
N VAL A 354 7.61 28.31 0.65
CA VAL A 354 8.72 29.13 0.13
C VAL A 354 9.04 30.27 1.09
N VAL A 355 8.04 30.95 1.65
CA VAL A 355 8.26 32.00 2.66
C VAL A 355 8.98 31.43 3.88
N ARG A 356 8.59 30.24 4.35
CA ARG A 356 9.25 29.56 5.47
C ARG A 356 10.71 29.22 5.13
N ASP A 357 10.96 28.66 3.95
CA ASP A 357 12.30 28.26 3.54
C ASP A 357 13.22 29.47 3.36
N GLU A 358 12.69 30.60 2.87
CA GLU A 358 13.41 31.88 2.83
C GLU A 358 13.79 32.37 4.24
N VAL A 359 12.86 32.30 5.19
CA VAL A 359 13.16 32.66 6.60
C VAL A 359 14.27 31.76 7.16
N LEU A 360 14.22 30.45 6.89
CA LEU A 360 15.26 29.51 7.32
C LEU A 360 16.59 29.78 6.62
N ALA A 361 16.59 30.10 5.32
CA ALA A 361 17.79 30.39 4.55
C ALA A 361 18.49 31.66 5.06
N VAL A 362 17.74 32.76 5.21
CA VAL A 362 18.26 34.06 5.67
C VAL A 362 18.74 34.00 7.12
N SER A 363 18.09 33.18 7.97
CA SER A 363 18.53 32.96 9.35
C SER A 363 19.67 31.95 9.51
N GLY A 364 20.12 31.31 8.42
CA GLY A 364 21.17 30.28 8.47
C GLY A 364 20.73 28.96 9.10
N LEU A 365 19.42 28.74 9.26
CA LEU A 365 18.82 27.53 9.85
C LEU A 365 18.37 26.51 8.81
N LEU A 366 18.45 26.83 7.52
CA LEU A 366 18.08 25.90 6.45
C LEU A 366 19.05 24.72 6.41
N ASN A 367 18.52 23.52 6.61
CA ASN A 367 19.27 22.28 6.46
C ASN A 367 19.16 21.77 5.02
N CYS A 368 20.27 21.85 4.26
CA CYS A 368 20.34 21.40 2.87
C CYS A 368 20.70 19.92 2.70
N THR A 369 20.79 19.15 3.79
CA THR A 369 21.11 17.72 3.74
C THR A 369 19.99 16.97 3.04
N GLN A 370 20.32 16.35 1.91
CA GLN A 370 19.38 15.53 1.16
C GLN A 370 19.25 14.14 1.80
N PHE A 371 18.09 13.51 1.62
CA PHE A 371 17.82 12.12 2.01
C PHE A 371 17.85 11.81 3.52
N GLY A 372 17.47 12.78 4.36
CA GLY A 372 17.34 12.60 5.82
C GLY A 372 15.92 12.27 6.30
N LYS A 373 15.79 11.98 7.61
CA LYS A 373 14.49 11.88 8.28
C LYS A 373 13.72 13.19 8.13
N SER A 374 12.39 13.11 7.99
CA SER A 374 11.53 14.30 7.94
C SER A 374 11.74 15.17 9.19
N VAL A 375 11.89 16.48 8.98
CA VAL A 375 11.99 17.45 10.07
C VAL A 375 10.58 17.69 10.65
N LYS A 376 10.43 17.48 11.95
CA LYS A 376 9.18 17.81 12.67
C LYS A 376 9.31 19.22 13.25
N PRO A 377 8.66 20.24 12.67
CA PRO A 377 8.73 21.59 13.24
C PRO A 377 8.14 21.60 14.65
N PRO A 378 8.63 22.46 15.56
CA PRO A 378 8.06 22.61 16.88
C PRO A 378 6.59 23.01 16.74
N GLN A 379 5.71 22.25 17.38
CA GLN A 379 4.27 22.50 17.37
C GLN A 379 3.88 23.21 18.67
N PRO A 380 3.10 24.30 18.62
CA PRO A 380 2.54 24.92 19.82
C PRO A 380 1.72 23.92 20.64
N ALA A 381 1.73 24.05 21.97
CA ALA A 381 0.86 23.28 22.84
C ALA A 381 -0.62 23.53 22.50
N GLY A 382 -1.46 22.50 22.62
CA GLY A 382 -2.92 22.60 22.39
C GLY A 382 -3.38 22.56 20.93
N LEU A 383 -2.48 22.54 19.94
CA LEU A 383 -2.85 22.53 18.51
C LEU A 383 -3.75 21.34 18.13
N TRP A 384 -3.56 20.19 18.77
CA TRP A 384 -4.33 18.98 18.50
C TRP A 384 -5.66 18.89 19.27
N GLU A 385 -5.86 19.71 20.30
CA GLU A 385 -7.11 19.73 21.09
C GLU A 385 -8.30 20.22 20.25
N THR A 386 -8.05 21.02 19.22
CA THR A 386 -9.08 21.53 18.30
C THR A 386 -9.43 20.55 17.18
N VAL A 387 -8.54 19.61 16.85
CA VAL A 387 -8.69 18.66 15.73
C VAL A 387 -9.18 17.29 16.21
N ALA A 388 -8.84 16.92 17.45
CA ALA A 388 -9.45 15.79 18.13
C ALA A 388 -10.87 16.18 18.55
N MET A 389 -11.87 15.99 17.69
CA MET A 389 -13.27 16.01 18.13
C MET A 389 -13.41 14.90 19.19
N PRO A 390 -13.61 15.21 20.49
CA PRO A 390 -13.59 14.20 21.55
C PRO A 390 -14.82 13.29 21.54
N THR A 391 -15.75 13.51 20.62
CA THR A 391 -16.99 12.77 20.46
C THR A 391 -17.31 12.64 18.97
N SER A 392 -16.95 11.51 18.36
CA SER A 392 -17.59 10.97 17.15
C SER A 392 -17.90 9.50 17.40
#